data_AF-A0A535C6W3-F1
#
_entry.id   AF-A0A535C6W3-F1
#
_cell.length_a   1.000
_cell.length_b   1.000
_cell.length_c   1.000
_cell.angle_alpha   90.00
_cell.angle_beta   90.00
_cell.angle_gamma   90.00
#
_symmetry.space_group_name_H-M   'P 1'
#
loop_
_entity.id
_entity.type
_entity.pdbx_description
1 polymer ?
#
loop_
_entity_poly.entity_id
_entity_poly.type
_entity_poly.pdbx_seq_one_letter_code
_entity_poly.pdbx_strand_id
1 'polypeptide(L)'
;MAKKKLRIGLVFGGRSGEHEVSLASATSVMANLDSDKYEVVPIGITKQGSWLLGTEPARLLETEQSVSVSTGTEETTAVTLTGDPSLRRLIPLQSSEQLEDNGALDVILPVLHGTYGED
;
A
#
# COMPACT_ATOMS: atom_id res chain seq x y z
N MET A 1 -5.44 -12.38 27.24
CA MET A 1 -4.45 -11.76 26.34
C MET A 1 -5.20 -11.25 25.13
N ALA A 2 -4.95 -10.02 24.67
CA ALA A 2 -5.55 -9.55 23.41
C ALA A 2 -5.08 -10.45 22.27
N LYS A 3 -6.00 -10.85 21.39
CA LYS A 3 -5.69 -11.67 20.22
C LYS A 3 -4.86 -10.81 19.25
N LYS A 4 -3.74 -11.33 18.74
CA LYS A 4 -2.92 -10.64 17.74
C LYS A 4 -3.76 -10.42 16.47
N LYS A 5 -3.83 -9.17 15.99
CA LYS A 5 -4.47 -8.82 14.71
C LYS A 5 -3.62 -9.37 13.54
N LEU A 6 -4.28 -9.77 12.47
CA LEU A 6 -3.61 -10.16 11.22
C LEU A 6 -3.22 -8.90 10.44
N ARG A 7 -1.95 -8.79 10.04
CA ARG A 7 -1.44 -7.66 9.27
C ARG A 7 -1.65 -7.91 7.78
N ILE A 8 -2.49 -7.09 7.16
CA ILE A 8 -2.87 -7.21 5.74
C ILE A 8 -2.20 -6.09 4.95
N GLY A 9 -1.28 -6.44 4.06
CA GLY A 9 -0.77 -5.52 3.05
C GLY A 9 -1.81 -5.33 1.96
N LEU A 10 -2.43 -4.15 1.91
CA LEU A 10 -3.40 -3.81 0.88
C LEU A 10 -2.70 -3.10 -0.27
N VAL A 11 -2.60 -3.76 -1.41
CA VAL A 11 -1.88 -3.24 -2.59
C VAL A 11 -2.89 -2.68 -3.59
N PHE A 12 -2.73 -1.41 -3.98
CA PHE A 12 -3.69 -0.70 -4.84
C PHE A 12 -3.00 0.36 -5.72
N GLY A 13 -3.76 1.02 -6.60
CA GLY A 13 -3.29 1.95 -7.62
C GLY A 13 -2.80 1.22 -8.87
N GLY A 14 -1.64 1.61 -9.38
CA GLY A 14 -0.96 0.94 -10.49
C GLY A 14 -0.80 1.81 -11.73
N ARG A 15 -0.06 1.27 -12.70
CA ARG A 15 0.21 1.88 -14.01
C ARG A 15 -0.90 1.51 -15.00
N SER A 16 -2.14 1.87 -14.66
CA SER A 16 -3.35 1.47 -15.39
C SER A 16 -4.26 2.69 -15.62
N GLY A 17 -5.10 2.63 -16.66
CA GLY A 17 -6.21 3.58 -16.84
C GLY A 17 -7.30 3.45 -15.77
N GLU A 18 -7.25 2.38 -14.99
CA GLU A 18 -8.17 2.07 -13.89
C GLU A 18 -7.53 2.32 -12.51
N HIS A 19 -6.46 3.12 -12.46
CA HIS A 19 -5.77 3.51 -11.23
C HIS A 19 -6.77 4.05 -10.18
N GLU A 20 -7.63 5.00 -10.54
CA GLU A 20 -8.61 5.61 -9.64
C GLU A 20 -9.69 4.60 -9.19
N VAL A 21 -10.04 3.62 -10.03
CA VAL A 21 -10.98 2.54 -9.69
C VAL A 21 -10.37 1.66 -8.59
N SER A 22 -9.08 1.37 -8.70
CA SER A 22 -8.32 0.68 -7.66
C SER A 22 -8.25 1.48 -6.35
N LEU A 23 -8.01 2.79 -6.40
CA LEU A 23 -8.01 3.64 -5.20
C LEU A 23 -9.39 3.66 -4.49
N ALA A 24 -10.47 3.79 -5.27
CA ALA A 24 -11.83 3.76 -4.74
C ALA A 24 -12.17 2.41 -4.10
N SER A 25 -11.75 1.31 -4.75
CA SER A 25 -11.92 -0.05 -4.23
C SER A 25 -11.16 -0.26 -2.93
N ALA A 26 -9.89 0.18 -2.86
CA ALA A 26 -9.07 0.10 -1.65
C ALA A 26 -9.69 0.88 -0.50
N THR A 27 -10.20 2.09 -0.76
CA THR A 27 -10.92 2.91 0.24
C THR A 27 -12.11 2.13 0.82
N SER A 28 -12.91 1.47 -0.02
CA SER A 28 -14.04 0.66 0.41
C SER A 28 -13.61 -0.54 1.27
N VAL A 29 -12.54 -1.23 0.88
CA VAL A 29 -11.99 -2.36 1.64
C VAL A 29 -11.51 -1.92 3.02
N MET A 30 -10.75 -0.83 3.09
CA MET A 30 -10.23 -0.28 4.36
C MET A 30 -11.35 0.15 5.30
N ALA A 31 -12.42 0.75 4.76
CA ALA A 31 -13.57 1.19 5.55
C ALA A 31 -14.43 0.04 6.12
N ASN A 32 -14.35 -1.16 5.55
CA ASN A 32 -15.21 -2.30 5.91
C ASN A 32 -14.46 -3.48 6.57
N LEU A 33 -13.13 -3.44 6.63
CA LEU A 33 -12.36 -4.45 7.34
C LEU A 33 -12.56 -4.34 8.86
N ASP A 34 -12.78 -5.48 9.50
CA ASP A 34 -12.95 -5.60 10.95
C ASP A 34 -11.64 -5.21 11.67
N SER A 35 -11.61 -3.99 12.21
CA SER A 35 -10.43 -3.43 12.86
C SER A 35 -10.06 -4.14 14.16
N ASP A 36 -10.94 -4.96 14.76
CA ASP A 36 -10.59 -5.80 15.91
C ASP A 36 -9.80 -7.05 15.50
N LYS A 37 -9.92 -7.48 14.24
CA LYS A 37 -9.25 -8.67 13.70
C LYS A 37 -8.05 -8.33 12.82
N TYR A 38 -8.06 -7.19 12.16
CA TYR A 38 -7.11 -6.85 11.11
C TYR A 38 -6.41 -5.53 11.37
N GLU A 39 -5.14 -5.49 11.04
CA GLU A 39 -4.34 -4.27 10.90
C GLU A 39 -4.04 -4.11 9.41
N VAL A 40 -4.53 -3.03 8.80
CA VAL A 40 -4.34 -2.81 7.37
C VAL A 40 -3.10 -1.94 7.16
N VAL A 41 -2.19 -2.43 6.33
CA VAL A 41 -0.97 -1.76 5.92
C VAL A 41 -1.14 -1.31 4.46
N PRO A 42 -1.40 -0.02 4.19
CA PRO A 42 -1.66 0.47 2.85
C PRO A 42 -0.36 0.55 2.03
N ILE A 43 -0.42 0.05 0.80
CA ILE A 43 0.70 0.03 -0.15
C ILE A 43 0.17 0.54 -1.50
N GLY A 44 0.36 1.84 -1.74
CA GLY A 44 -0.09 2.49 -2.96
C GLY A 44 0.94 2.39 -4.07
N ILE A 45 0.51 2.05 -5.28
CA ILE A 45 1.33 2.06 -6.49
C ILE A 45 0.97 3.30 -7.31
N THR A 46 1.91 4.21 -7.52
CA THR A 46 1.67 5.42 -8.31
C THR A 46 1.41 5.11 -9.79
N LYS A 47 0.91 6.08 -10.55
CA LYS A 47 0.80 5.96 -12.01
C LYS A 47 2.14 5.77 -12.74
N GLN A 48 3.27 6.04 -12.08
CA GLN A 48 4.62 5.75 -12.58
C GLN A 48 5.13 4.38 -12.13
N GLY A 49 4.39 3.68 -11.25
CA GLY A 49 4.71 2.34 -10.77
C GLY A 49 5.56 2.31 -9.51
N SER A 50 5.72 3.43 -8.80
CA SER A 50 6.43 3.45 -7.52
C SER A 50 5.52 2.92 -6.42
N TRP A 51 6.03 2.01 -5.59
CA TRP A 51 5.28 1.42 -4.47
C TRP A 51 5.61 2.20 -3.20
N LEU A 52 4.58 2.78 -2.58
CA LEU A 52 4.68 3.66 -1.43
C LEU A 52 3.94 3.05 -0.25
N LEU A 53 4.69 2.72 0.80
CA LEU A 53 4.14 2.26 2.07
C LEU A 53 3.53 3.43 2.85
N GLY A 54 2.43 3.17 3.56
CA GLY A 54 1.82 4.15 4.46
C GLY A 54 1.03 5.26 3.75
N THR A 55 0.80 5.12 2.44
CA THR A 55 0.04 6.11 1.68
C THR A 55 -1.41 5.66 1.57
N GLU A 56 -2.32 6.37 2.22
CA GLU A 56 -3.76 6.15 2.09
C GLU A 56 -4.26 6.44 0.65
N PRO A 57 -5.29 5.74 0.13
CA PRO A 57 -5.77 5.93 -1.23
C PRO A 57 -6.16 7.39 -1.56
N ALA A 58 -6.83 8.07 -0.62
CA ALA A 58 -7.23 9.47 -0.79
C ALA A 58 -6.03 10.40 -0.94
N ARG A 59 -4.98 10.20 -0.13
CA ARG A 59 -3.75 11.00 -0.17
C ARG A 59 -2.96 10.77 -1.46
N LEU A 60 -2.92 9.52 -1.94
CA LEU A 60 -2.29 9.21 -3.22
C LEU A 60 -2.99 9.96 -4.36
N LEU A 61 -4.33 9.93 -4.38
CA LEU A 61 -5.13 10.66 -5.36
C LEU A 61 -4.87 12.18 -5.32
N GLU A 62 -4.89 12.77 -4.12
CA GLU A 62 -4.62 14.20 -3.93
C GLU A 62 -3.22 14.60 -4.41
N THR A 63 -2.20 13.79 -4.10
CA THR A 63 -0.80 14.05 -4.48
C THR A 63 -0.63 14.02 -5.99
N GLU A 64 -1.31 13.10 -6.69
CA GLU A 64 -1.24 12.99 -8.13
C GLU A 64 -2.04 14.08 -8.88
N GLN A 65 -3.06 14.67 -8.24
CA GLN A 65 -3.89 15.74 -8.80
C GLN A 65 -3.36 17.16 -8.52
N SER A 66 -2.48 17.32 -7.53
CA SER A 66 -1.96 18.62 -7.12
C SER A 66 -0.85 19.14 -8.05
N VAL A 67 -1.11 20.23 -8.77
CA VAL A 67 -0.12 20.91 -9.67
C VAL A 67 0.98 21.65 -8.89
N SER A 68 0.83 21.82 -7.57
CA SER A 68 1.85 22.37 -6.68
C SER A 68 2.02 21.47 -5.48
N VAL A 69 3.19 20.82 -5.42
CA VAL A 69 3.63 19.97 -4.31
C VAL A 69 3.66 20.82 -3.04
N SER A 70 2.66 20.62 -2.18
CA SER A 70 2.74 21.07 -0.79
C SER A 70 3.00 19.86 0.08
N THR A 71 4.20 19.87 0.63
CA THR A 71 4.83 18.92 1.55
C THR A 71 4.03 18.80 2.84
N GLY A 72 3.01 17.94 2.85
CA GLY A 72 2.63 17.23 4.07
C GLY A 72 3.54 16.01 4.20
N THR A 73 4.66 16.18 4.89
CA THR A 73 5.64 15.12 5.17
C THR A 73 5.10 14.15 6.22
N GLU A 74 4.18 13.28 5.84
CA GLU A 74 4.21 11.95 6.42
C GLU A 74 5.10 11.10 5.51
N GLU A 75 6.19 10.57 6.08
CA GLU A 75 7.24 9.86 5.37
C GLU A 75 6.65 8.66 4.62
N THR A 76 6.53 8.80 3.29
CA THR A 76 6.16 7.67 2.44
C THR A 76 7.42 6.91 2.10
N THR A 77 7.50 5.67 2.56
CA THR A 77 8.67 4.82 2.30
C THR A 77 8.48 4.06 0.99
N ALA A 78 9.42 4.21 0.08
CA ALA A 78 9.44 3.43 -1.15
C ALA A 78 9.84 1.99 -0.84
N VAL A 79 9.01 1.02 -1.22
CA VAL A 79 9.20 -0.40 -0.87
C VAL A 79 9.15 -1.30 -2.10
N THR A 80 9.59 -2.54 -1.93
CA THR A 80 9.35 -3.63 -2.87
C THR A 80 8.97 -4.91 -2.14
N LEU A 81 8.34 -5.83 -2.89
CA LEU A 81 8.12 -7.20 -2.45
C LEU A 81 9.25 -8.08 -2.94
N THR A 82 9.69 -8.98 -2.07
CA THR A 82 10.65 -10.01 -2.42
C THR A 82 9.95 -11.23 -3.01
N GLY A 83 10.55 -11.84 -4.03
CA GLY A 83 10.13 -13.13 -4.55
C GLY A 83 10.60 -14.33 -3.70
N ASP A 84 11.38 -14.08 -2.65
CA ASP A 84 11.86 -15.11 -1.72
C ASP A 84 10.75 -15.49 -0.71
N PRO A 85 10.21 -16.72 -0.75
CA PRO A 85 9.13 -17.14 0.14
C PRO A 85 9.55 -17.29 1.62
N SER A 86 10.86 -17.27 1.91
CA SER A 86 11.37 -17.26 3.29
C SER A 86 11.27 -15.88 3.93
N LEU A 87 11.17 -14.82 3.12
CA LEU A 87 11.11 -13.43 3.55
C LEU A 87 9.67 -12.91 3.44
N ARG A 88 8.92 -13.01 4.54
CA ARG A 88 7.53 -12.51 4.63
C ARG A 88 7.47 -11.03 5.00
N ARG A 89 8.15 -10.18 4.23
CA ARG A 89 8.25 -8.75 4.51
C ARG A 89 8.40 -7.89 3.26
N LEU A 90 8.00 -6.63 3.40
CA LEU A 90 8.42 -5.55 2.52
C LEU A 90 9.90 -5.23 2.70
N ILE A 91 10.55 -4.81 1.62
CA ILE A 91 11.94 -4.37 1.60
C ILE A 91 11.95 -2.88 1.26
N PRO A 92 12.47 -2.00 2.13
CA PRO A 92 12.64 -0.59 1.77
C PRO A 92 13.69 -0.44 0.68
N LEU A 93 13.47 0.49 -0.24
CA LEU A 93 14.39 0.77 -1.34
C LEU A 93 15.55 1.68 -0.90
N GLN A 94 15.38 2.44 0.18
CA GLN A 94 16.44 3.25 0.77
C GLN A 94 17.04 2.52 1.99
N SER A 95 18.35 2.29 1.96
CA SER A 95 19.05 1.47 2.98
C SER A 95 19.00 2.03 4.40
N SER A 96 18.65 3.31 4.59
CA SER A 96 18.52 3.96 5.89
C SER A 96 17.14 3.80 6.52
N GLU A 97 16.14 3.38 5.76
CA GLU A 97 14.77 3.24 6.26
C GLU A 97 14.60 1.90 6.98
N GLN A 98 14.08 1.96 8.20
CA GLN A 98 13.72 0.78 8.97
C GLN A 98 12.20 0.72 9.10
N LEU A 99 11.60 -0.32 8.52
CA LEU A 99 10.15 -0.51 8.57
C LEU A 99 9.70 -1.02 9.94
N GLU A 100 8.53 -0.55 10.38
CA GLU A 100 7.85 -1.11 11.55
C GLU A 100 7.62 -2.62 11.39
N ASP A 101 7.78 -3.36 12.49
CA ASP A 101 7.75 -4.84 12.50
C ASP A 101 8.60 -5.49 11.40
N ASN A 102 9.70 -4.82 11.00
CA ASN A 102 10.59 -5.26 9.91
C ASN A 102 9.86 -5.43 8.57
N GLY A 103 8.77 -4.68 8.35
CA GLY A 103 7.94 -4.76 7.15
C GLY A 103 7.12 -6.04 7.04
N ALA A 104 6.95 -6.80 8.14
CA ALA A 104 6.32 -8.10 8.13
C ALA A 104 4.82 -8.01 7.80
N LEU A 105 4.34 -8.87 6.90
CA LEU A 105 2.93 -8.99 6.54
C LEU A 105 2.48 -10.44 6.68
N ASP A 106 1.25 -10.65 7.15
CA ASP A 106 0.66 -11.99 7.23
C ASP A 106 0.00 -12.37 5.89
N VAL A 107 -0.63 -11.40 5.23
CA VAL A 107 -1.38 -11.57 3.97
C VAL A 107 -1.18 -10.35 3.08
N ILE A 108 -1.13 -10.56 1.77
CA ILE A 108 -1.25 -9.50 0.77
C ILE A 108 -2.62 -9.64 0.10
N LEU A 109 -3.37 -8.54 0.07
CA LEU A 109 -4.63 -8.44 -0.64
C LEU A 109 -4.46 -7.46 -1.80
N PRO A 110 -4.31 -7.96 -3.04
CA PRO A 110 -4.24 -7.10 -4.22
C PRO A 110 -5.65 -6.57 -4.55
N VAL A 111 -5.76 -5.26 -4.68
CA VAL A 111 -6.95 -4.54 -5.15
C VAL A 111 -6.56 -3.77 -6.40
N LEU A 112 -6.06 -4.48 -7.41
CA LEU A 112 -5.56 -3.91 -8.66
C LEU A 112 -6.59 -4.12 -9.78
N HIS A 113 -6.62 -3.21 -10.74
CA HIS A 113 -7.54 -3.23 -11.89
C HIS A 113 -6.79 -2.89 -13.19
N GLY A 114 -7.26 -3.46 -14.29
CA GLY A 114 -6.73 -3.25 -15.64
C GLY A 114 -5.31 -3.77 -15.86
N THR A 115 -4.63 -3.16 -16.84
CA THR A 115 -3.33 -3.62 -17.34
C THR A 115 -2.26 -3.66 -16.23
N TYR A 116 -1.51 -4.77 -16.19
CA TYR A 116 -0.50 -5.08 -15.16
C TYR A 116 -1.06 -5.41 -13.76
N GLY A 117 -2.38 -5.42 -13.60
CA GLY A 117 -3.07 -5.80 -12.37
C GLY A 117 -3.84 -7.11 -12.51
N GLU A 118 -4.89 -7.11 -13.35
CA GLU A 118 -5.81 -8.25 -13.52
C GLU A 118 -5.81 -8.88 -14.92
N ASP A 119 -5.49 -8.10 -15.95
CA ASP A 119 -5.39 -8.54 -17.36
C ASP A 119 -4.08 -9.31 -17.64
#